data_AF-A0A937G0W7-F1
#
_entry.id   AF-A0A937G0W7-F1
#
_cell.length_a   1.000
_cell.length_b   1.000
_cell.length_c   1.000
_cell.angle_alpha   90.00
_cell.angle_beta   90.00
_cell.angle_gamma   90.00
#
_symmetry.space_group_name_H-M   'P 1'
#
loop_
_entity.id
_entity.type
_entity.pdbx_description
1 polymer ?
#
loop_
_entity_poly.entity_id
_entity_poly.type
_entity_poly.pdbx_seq_one_letter_code
_entity_poly.pdbx_strand_id
1 'polypeptide(L)'
;MAEDCSDFHCSKQQGNVNQICKDEGWPEGHKVLVCTDGVCCNCHCSCLEFGTHIAYASDKDKAVELFAVGEPVLATGPDVASWKELVVEFSGGTAGSSNSPFMVAVTYDDGGENKELVVTEDNLFLMPNGKMKRADELVPGKDKLVKASGISDTAEVTEIRRVSVSTGVHHISTGTEKPTTLDGHLLNVQGIVVGDYVVQLFQDELGQFMDDGKIGAFKVGTREYDKEHALTTHTVKKTMALKDLLDKKVLESFDYWNHTLFSIALDPIPTNDPSFLTEDQAKQMSQFAPKASYYDSAIIAEVEYLFTIYHAFYPEVHFILDWSNEKANAYSTTLGDQKVIIVTGGLARIEALKLQGLSIVLAHQLGRIYGGEPERQDGYSCMGQADYYGVRIVMRKVWYDDLYASMVFPGIEQVRESFQYISNGDTDVCISPTLDCRIVTLDAGATKPELPACAGGPSQEYLAVEGAVADNEGEVTITFNQKVNKATAENVEHYVCDPRVRIESATVTGRKGVDVVLKANFESGSDYRVTVSNVLSANGEPTNPNKSSAEFTAK
;
A
#
# COMPACT_ATOMS: atom_id res chain seq x y z
N MET A 1 -1.94 14.09 -4.30
CA MET A 1 -2.22 14.05 -2.85
C MET A 1 -1.48 15.20 -2.23
N ALA A 2 -2.04 15.85 -1.22
CA ALA A 2 -1.38 16.92 -0.50
C ALA A 2 -0.12 16.36 0.20
N GLU A 3 0.99 17.08 0.12
CA GLU A 3 2.21 16.75 0.86
C GLU A 3 2.01 17.06 2.35
N ASP A 4 2.87 16.50 3.20
CA ASP A 4 2.85 16.85 4.62
C ASP A 4 3.26 18.31 4.78
N CYS A 5 2.58 19.02 5.68
CA CYS A 5 2.88 20.42 5.93
C CYS A 5 4.28 20.57 6.50
N SER A 6 4.92 21.73 6.27
CA SER A 6 6.06 22.10 7.10
C SER A 6 5.64 22.18 8.57
N ASP A 7 6.49 21.76 9.50
CA ASP A 7 6.18 21.77 10.95
C ASP A 7 5.73 23.14 11.47
N PHE A 8 6.30 24.22 10.93
CA PHE A 8 5.88 25.60 11.20
C PHE A 8 4.41 25.88 10.84
N HIS A 9 3.90 25.27 9.78
CA HIS A 9 2.50 25.38 9.40
C HIS A 9 1.60 24.58 10.35
N CYS A 10 2.02 23.37 10.72
CA CYS A 10 1.25 22.54 11.65
C CYS A 10 1.15 23.16 13.03
N SER A 11 2.26 23.67 13.59
CA SER A 11 2.24 24.32 14.91
C SER A 11 1.22 25.46 15.01
N LYS A 12 1.07 26.26 13.95
CA LYS A 12 0.08 27.35 13.88
C LYS A 12 -1.36 26.88 13.79
N GLN A 13 -1.58 25.71 13.22
CA GLN A 13 -2.91 25.13 13.01
C GLN A 13 -3.25 24.07 14.06
N GLN A 14 -2.31 23.76 14.95
CA GLN A 14 -2.39 22.61 15.85
C GLN A 14 -3.56 22.69 16.83
N GLY A 15 -3.94 23.90 17.28
CA GLY A 15 -5.14 24.08 18.07
C GLY A 15 -6.40 23.60 17.33
N ASN A 16 -6.49 23.92 16.04
CA ASN A 16 -7.60 23.47 15.18
C ASN A 16 -7.47 21.98 14.86
N VAL A 17 -6.27 21.49 14.53
CA VAL A 17 -6.01 20.08 14.21
C VAL A 17 -6.33 19.17 15.39
N ASN A 18 -5.86 19.50 16.59
CA ASN A 18 -6.15 18.74 17.81
C ASN A 18 -7.64 18.79 18.16
N GLN A 19 -8.28 19.95 17.98
CA GLN A 19 -9.72 20.09 18.24
C GLN A 19 -10.53 19.24 17.25
N ILE A 20 -10.17 19.20 15.97
CA ILE A 20 -10.77 18.33 14.96
C ILE A 20 -10.54 16.85 15.31
N CYS A 21 -9.30 16.44 15.60
CA CYS A 21 -8.97 15.08 16.04
C CYS A 21 -9.84 14.68 17.24
N LYS A 22 -10.03 15.59 18.21
CA LYS A 22 -10.82 15.37 19.41
C LYS A 22 -12.33 15.28 19.12
N ASP A 23 -12.87 16.19 18.32
CA ASP A 23 -14.30 16.26 18.01
C ASP A 23 -14.74 15.08 17.14
N GLU A 24 -13.87 14.63 16.23
CA GLU A 24 -14.13 13.53 15.31
C GLU A 24 -13.68 12.15 15.86
N GLY A 25 -13.02 12.13 17.03
CA GLY A 25 -12.53 10.90 17.66
C GLY A 25 -11.44 10.19 16.86
N TRP A 26 -10.64 10.93 16.09
CA TRP A 26 -9.59 10.36 15.23
C TRP A 26 -8.37 9.87 16.05
N PRO A 27 -7.72 8.78 15.61
CA PRO A 27 -6.55 8.22 16.28
C PRO A 27 -5.32 9.13 16.14
N GLU A 28 -4.31 8.87 16.97
CA GLU A 28 -3.00 9.52 16.85
C GLU A 28 -2.36 9.28 15.47
N GLY A 29 -1.66 10.30 14.95
CA GLY A 29 -1.03 10.25 13.64
C GLY A 29 -1.98 10.35 12.45
N HIS A 30 -3.31 10.44 12.67
CA HIS A 30 -4.28 10.71 11.63
C HIS A 30 -3.95 12.01 10.89
N LYS A 31 -3.90 11.95 9.56
CA LYS A 31 -3.61 13.10 8.70
C LYS A 31 -4.81 14.03 8.67
N VAL A 32 -4.68 15.19 9.30
CA VAL A 32 -5.65 16.26 9.17
C VAL A 32 -5.23 17.17 8.03
N LEU A 33 -6.05 17.23 6.98
CA LEU A 33 -5.81 18.15 5.87
C LEU A 33 -6.09 19.57 6.33
N VAL A 34 -5.05 20.39 6.35
CA VAL A 34 -5.16 21.81 6.68
C VAL A 34 -4.87 22.63 5.44
N CYS A 35 -5.79 23.55 5.12
CA CYS A 35 -5.66 24.43 3.98
C CYS A 35 -5.50 25.88 4.44
N THR A 36 -4.36 26.50 4.13
CA THR A 36 -4.15 27.95 4.34
C THR A 36 -3.83 28.59 2.99
N ASP A 37 -4.51 29.69 2.67
CA ASP A 37 -4.31 30.45 1.41
C ASP A 37 -4.41 29.61 0.13
N GLY A 38 -5.26 28.57 0.14
CA GLY A 38 -5.48 27.69 -1.02
C GLY A 38 -4.42 26.61 -1.23
N VAL A 39 -3.41 26.52 -0.36
CA VAL A 39 -2.47 25.40 -0.29
C VAL A 39 -2.90 24.48 0.85
N CYS A 40 -3.12 23.21 0.52
CA CYS A 40 -3.47 22.18 1.49
C CYS A 40 -2.30 21.25 1.72
N CYS A 41 -2.06 20.89 2.98
CA CYS A 41 -1.04 19.94 3.40
C CYS A 41 -1.54 19.19 4.66
N ASN A 42 -0.88 18.10 5.06
CA ASN A 42 -1.33 17.29 6.21
C ASN A 42 -0.56 17.62 7.50
N CYS A 43 -1.26 17.59 8.63
CA CYS A 43 -0.69 17.65 9.97
C CYS A 43 -1.06 16.42 10.79
N HIS A 44 -0.19 16.03 11.72
CA HIS A 44 -0.36 14.85 12.58
C HIS A 44 -0.74 15.25 14.02
N CYS A 45 -1.52 14.39 14.68
CA CYS A 45 -1.80 14.45 16.11
C CYS A 45 -0.68 13.66 16.84
N SER A 46 0.06 14.26 17.79
CA SER A 46 1.19 13.65 18.53
C SER A 46 1.25 14.12 20.00
N CYS A 47 1.50 13.23 20.97
CA CYS A 47 1.23 13.39 22.42
C CYS A 47 1.90 12.40 23.46
N LEU A 48 1.75 12.65 24.77
CA LEU A 48 1.96 11.67 25.88
C LEU A 48 0.66 10.88 26.18
N GLU A 49 0.71 9.65 26.69
CA GLU A 49 -0.51 8.91 27.10
C GLU A 49 -1.25 9.62 28.25
N PHE A 50 -2.58 9.62 28.21
CA PHE A 50 -3.43 10.03 29.35
C PHE A 50 -3.02 9.32 30.64
N GLY A 51 -3.09 10.04 31.75
CA GLY A 51 -2.63 9.52 33.03
C GLY A 51 -1.12 9.60 33.22
N THR A 52 -0.33 10.04 32.22
CA THR A 52 1.10 10.31 32.42
C THR A 52 1.28 11.48 33.37
N HIS A 53 2.01 11.29 34.48
CA HIS A 53 2.16 12.30 35.53
C HIS A 53 3.33 13.25 35.24
N ILE A 54 3.05 14.55 35.25
CA ILE A 54 4.03 15.63 35.10
C ILE A 54 4.11 16.44 36.38
N ALA A 55 5.33 16.75 36.83
CA ALA A 55 5.54 17.54 38.03
C ALA A 55 5.21 19.03 37.81
N TYR A 56 4.50 19.62 38.76
CA TYR A 56 4.23 21.06 38.80
C TYR A 56 4.80 21.76 40.04
N ALA A 57 5.28 20.99 41.02
CA ALA A 57 6.11 21.45 42.13
C ALA A 57 7.04 20.31 42.57
N SER A 58 8.02 20.59 43.44
CA SER A 58 9.09 19.65 43.80
C SER A 58 8.60 18.29 44.35
N ASP A 59 7.40 18.25 44.92
CA ASP A 59 6.76 17.07 45.51
C ASP A 59 5.32 16.87 45.01
N LYS A 60 4.95 17.52 43.90
CA LYS A 60 3.60 17.43 43.35
C LYS A 60 3.60 17.22 41.85
N ASP A 61 2.76 16.30 41.43
CA ASP A 61 2.51 15.95 40.05
C ASP A 61 1.01 15.70 39.85
N LYS A 62 0.59 15.73 38.59
CA LYS A 62 -0.76 15.32 38.17
C LYS A 62 -0.70 14.81 36.73
N ALA A 63 -1.75 14.11 36.33
CA ALA A 63 -1.89 13.61 34.97
C ALA A 63 -1.89 14.76 33.94
N VAL A 64 -1.24 14.53 32.79
CA VAL A 64 -0.98 15.52 31.74
C VAL A 64 -2.27 16.18 31.22
N GLU A 65 -3.36 15.43 31.09
CA GLU A 65 -4.65 15.92 30.61
C GLU A 65 -5.35 16.88 31.57
N LEU A 66 -4.88 16.97 32.82
CA LEU A 66 -5.44 17.84 33.84
C LEU A 66 -4.76 19.21 33.90
N PHE A 67 -3.74 19.46 33.07
CA PHE A 67 -3.10 20.77 32.98
C PHE A 67 -3.91 21.73 32.11
N ALA A 68 -4.12 22.95 32.59
CA ALA A 68 -4.74 24.03 31.85
C ALA A 68 -3.73 25.16 31.59
N VAL A 69 -3.96 25.91 30.52
CA VAL A 69 -3.18 27.13 30.24
C VAL A 69 -3.27 28.08 31.44
N GLY A 70 -2.12 28.60 31.88
CA GLY A 70 -2.01 29.46 33.06
C GLY A 70 -1.63 28.73 34.35
N GLU A 71 -1.62 27.40 34.38
CA GLU A 71 -1.20 26.63 35.56
C GLU A 71 0.32 26.48 35.66
N PRO A 72 0.85 26.27 36.88
CA PRO A 72 2.27 26.01 37.06
C PRO A 72 2.67 24.64 36.51
N VAL A 73 3.91 24.55 36.02
CA VAL A 73 4.61 23.31 35.65
C VAL A 73 6.08 23.45 36.00
N LEU A 74 6.74 22.36 36.40
CA LEU A 74 8.19 22.37 36.59
C LEU A 74 8.91 22.15 35.26
N ALA A 75 9.80 23.07 34.94
CA ALA A 75 10.67 22.97 33.78
C ALA A 75 12.13 23.27 34.14
N THR A 76 13.06 22.76 33.32
CA THR A 76 14.50 22.91 33.51
C THR A 76 15.21 23.17 32.19
N GLY A 77 16.54 23.33 32.27
CA GLY A 77 17.44 23.38 31.12
C GLY A 77 18.22 22.07 30.95
N PRO A 78 19.03 21.94 29.89
CA PRO A 78 19.71 20.71 29.52
C PRO A 78 20.79 20.27 30.53
N ASP A 79 21.21 21.15 31.43
CA ASP A 79 22.12 20.82 32.54
C ASP A 79 21.41 20.19 33.74
N VAL A 80 20.07 20.23 33.77
CA VAL A 80 19.20 19.78 34.87
C VAL A 80 19.66 20.35 36.23
N ALA A 81 20.25 21.55 36.23
CA ALA A 81 20.84 22.14 37.43
C ALA A 81 19.81 22.89 38.29
N SER A 82 18.76 23.43 37.67
CA SER A 82 17.72 24.17 38.39
C SER A 82 16.33 23.96 37.79
N TRP A 83 15.44 23.36 38.58
CA TRP A 83 14.01 23.30 38.28
C TRP A 83 13.34 24.62 38.64
N LYS A 84 12.53 25.13 37.71
CA LYS A 84 11.78 26.38 37.86
C LYS A 84 10.30 26.10 37.64
N GLU A 85 9.47 26.75 38.45
CA GLU A 85 8.03 26.80 38.21
C GLU A 85 7.78 27.81 37.08
N LEU A 86 7.35 27.30 35.93
CA LEU A 86 6.92 28.07 34.77
C LEU A 86 5.42 27.91 34.58
N VAL A 87 4.85 28.67 33.66
CA VAL A 87 3.42 28.62 33.35
C VAL A 87 3.21 27.79 32.09
N VAL A 88 2.18 26.95 32.09
CA VAL A 88 1.71 26.25 30.90
C VAL A 88 1.13 27.28 29.94
N GLU A 89 1.74 27.45 28.77
CA GLU A 89 1.26 28.34 27.71
C GLU A 89 0.39 27.61 26.69
N PHE A 90 0.54 26.28 26.59
CA PHE A 90 -0.28 25.44 25.73
C PHE A 90 -0.61 24.13 26.44
N SER A 91 -1.86 23.68 26.27
CA SER A 91 -2.35 22.39 26.74
C SER A 91 -3.40 21.87 25.76
N GLY A 92 -3.24 20.65 25.26
CA GLY A 92 -4.16 20.05 24.30
C GLY A 92 -3.97 18.54 24.15
N GLY A 93 -4.95 17.86 23.57
CA GLY A 93 -4.92 16.40 23.45
C GLY A 93 -6.21 15.84 22.86
N THR A 94 -6.24 14.52 22.67
CA THR A 94 -7.42 13.78 22.22
C THR A 94 -8.42 13.56 23.37
N ALA A 95 -9.57 12.95 23.08
CA ALA A 95 -10.52 12.53 24.11
C ALA A 95 -9.98 11.34 24.90
N GLY A 96 -10.37 11.20 26.18
CA GLY A 96 -9.87 10.13 27.06
C GLY A 96 -10.20 8.69 26.63
N SER A 97 -11.10 8.51 25.66
CA SER A 97 -11.37 7.25 24.97
C SER A 97 -11.05 7.37 23.49
N SER A 98 -9.77 7.48 23.15
CA SER A 98 -9.27 7.36 21.77
C SER A 98 -8.53 6.04 21.60
N ASN A 99 -8.63 5.44 20.42
CA ASN A 99 -7.74 4.36 20.05
C ASN A 99 -6.46 5.02 19.52
N SER A 100 -5.36 4.97 20.27
CA SER A 100 -4.05 5.38 19.80
C SER A 100 -3.25 4.11 19.51
N PRO A 101 -3.44 3.51 18.32
CA PRO A 101 -2.50 2.52 17.86
C PRO A 101 -1.15 3.24 17.67
N PHE A 102 -0.04 2.59 18.02
CA PHE A 102 1.33 3.05 17.70
C PHE A 102 2.01 4.00 18.71
N MET A 103 1.75 3.82 20.01
CA MET A 103 2.61 4.39 21.05
C MET A 103 3.88 3.56 21.25
N VAL A 104 4.94 4.21 21.72
CA VAL A 104 6.19 3.59 22.19
C VAL A 104 6.14 3.48 23.70
N ALA A 105 6.16 2.24 24.20
CA ALA A 105 6.43 1.94 25.59
C ALA A 105 7.94 1.83 25.80
N VAL A 106 8.51 2.82 26.49
CA VAL A 106 9.91 2.88 26.88
C VAL A 106 10.06 2.30 28.28
N THR A 107 10.62 1.09 28.37
CA THR A 107 10.95 0.47 29.66
C THR A 107 12.37 0.84 30.07
N TYR A 108 12.55 1.26 31.32
CA TYR A 108 13.83 1.65 31.87
C TYR A 108 14.03 1.15 33.31
N ASP A 109 15.28 0.84 33.66
CA ASP A 109 15.67 0.46 35.02
C ASP A 109 15.98 1.70 35.85
N ASP A 110 15.19 1.92 36.91
CA ASP A 110 15.43 2.96 37.91
C ASP A 110 15.69 2.32 39.27
N GLY A 111 16.96 2.04 39.55
CA GLY A 111 17.38 1.50 40.84
C GLY A 111 17.01 0.03 41.08
N GLY A 112 16.91 -0.77 40.03
CA GLY A 112 16.54 -2.19 40.10
C GLY A 112 15.04 -2.46 39.86
N GLU A 113 14.24 -1.41 39.64
CA GLU A 113 12.83 -1.51 39.28
C GLU A 113 12.64 -1.07 37.82
N ASN A 114 11.99 -1.94 37.03
CA ASN A 114 11.59 -1.58 35.67
C ASN A 114 10.35 -0.68 35.72
N LYS A 115 10.48 0.53 35.20
CA LYS A 115 9.39 1.49 34.99
C LYS A 115 9.13 1.64 33.49
N GLU A 116 7.96 2.16 33.15
CA GLU A 116 7.51 2.30 31.77
C GLU A 116 6.91 3.69 31.53
N LEU A 117 7.27 4.29 30.41
CA LEU A 117 6.65 5.50 29.86
C LEU A 117 6.07 5.19 28.49
N VAL A 118 4.80 5.53 28.27
CA VAL A 118 4.12 5.35 26.99
C VAL A 118 3.98 6.70 26.31
N VAL A 119 4.65 6.87 25.18
CA VAL A 119 4.83 8.15 24.47
C VAL A 119 4.69 7.97 22.97
N THR A 120 4.54 9.04 22.20
CA THR A 120 4.70 8.94 20.74
C THR A 120 6.12 8.59 20.34
N GLU A 121 6.26 8.15 19.11
CA GLU A 121 7.55 7.86 18.48
C GLU A 121 8.51 9.04 18.43
N ASP A 122 7.98 10.24 18.19
CA ASP A 122 8.74 11.48 18.05
C ASP A 122 8.92 12.24 19.37
N ASN A 123 8.42 11.69 20.49
CA ASN A 123 8.64 12.26 21.81
C ASN A 123 10.14 12.28 22.16
N LEU A 124 10.60 13.38 22.75
CA LEU A 124 12.03 13.66 22.92
C LEU A 124 12.50 13.49 24.36
N PHE A 125 13.47 12.61 24.56
CA PHE A 125 14.14 12.39 25.84
C PHE A 125 15.45 13.16 25.90
N LEU A 126 15.76 13.75 27.07
CA LEU A 126 17.07 14.35 27.32
C LEU A 126 18.11 13.24 27.55
N MET A 127 19.20 13.28 26.79
CA MET A 127 20.31 12.35 26.88
C MET A 127 21.46 12.93 27.74
N PRO A 128 22.38 12.10 28.28
CA PRO A 128 23.44 12.57 29.19
C PRO A 128 24.45 13.52 28.54
N ASN A 129 24.48 13.60 27.21
CA ASN A 129 25.26 14.58 26.45
C ASN A 129 24.60 15.97 26.38
N GLY A 130 23.43 16.16 27.01
CA GLY A 130 22.66 17.40 27.00
C GLY A 130 21.86 17.65 25.72
N LYS A 131 21.76 16.64 24.84
CA LYS A 131 20.99 16.68 23.59
C LYS A 131 19.73 15.84 23.69
N MET A 132 18.78 16.07 22.79
CA MET A 132 17.49 15.40 22.73
C MET A 132 17.52 14.23 21.75
N LYS A 133 16.87 13.12 22.12
CA LYS A 133 16.75 11.94 21.27
C LYS A 133 15.31 11.43 21.23
N ARG A 134 14.84 11.03 20.05
CA ARG A 134 13.46 10.53 19.86
C ARG A 134 13.26 9.17 20.50
N ALA A 135 12.04 8.91 20.93
CA ALA A 135 11.62 7.63 21.50
C ALA A 135 11.87 6.46 20.54
N ASP A 136 11.55 6.64 19.26
CA ASP A 136 11.75 5.64 18.20
C ASP A 136 13.21 5.42 17.77
N GLU A 137 14.15 6.19 18.33
CA GLU A 137 15.59 6.07 18.08
C GLU A 137 16.35 5.54 19.31
N LEU A 138 15.67 5.31 20.43
CA LEU A 138 16.26 4.74 21.65
C LEU A 138 16.72 3.30 21.42
N VAL A 139 17.87 2.97 22.01
CA VAL A 139 18.54 1.68 21.90
C VAL A 139 18.67 1.04 23.29
N PRO A 140 17.91 -0.04 23.56
CA PRO A 140 18.03 -0.82 24.79
C PRO A 140 19.46 -1.29 25.08
N GLY A 141 19.87 -1.22 26.34
CA GLY A 141 21.22 -1.60 26.81
C GLY A 141 22.34 -0.64 26.40
N LYS A 142 22.01 0.46 25.72
CA LYS A 142 22.98 1.48 25.29
C LYS A 142 22.59 2.87 25.77
N ASP A 143 21.35 3.27 25.50
CA ASP A 143 20.89 4.60 25.85
C ASP A 143 20.44 4.67 27.32
N LYS A 144 20.61 5.86 27.90
CA LYS A 144 20.25 6.14 29.28
C LYS A 144 19.46 7.44 29.34
N LEU A 145 18.28 7.37 29.93
CA LEU A 145 17.39 8.51 30.11
C LEU A 145 17.87 9.33 31.31
N VAL A 146 17.91 10.66 31.16
CA VAL A 146 18.29 11.55 32.25
C VAL A 146 17.15 11.66 33.26
N LYS A 147 17.48 11.49 34.54
CA LYS A 147 16.53 11.62 35.65
C LYS A 147 16.43 13.06 36.13
N ALA A 148 15.29 13.42 36.69
CA ALA A 148 15.01 14.77 37.16
C ALA A 148 15.93 15.23 38.32
N SER A 149 16.58 14.30 39.01
CA SER A 149 17.58 14.54 40.05
C SER A 149 18.88 15.17 39.53
N GLY A 150 19.19 15.06 38.23
CA GLY A 150 20.32 15.75 37.62
C GLY A 150 20.88 15.05 36.38
N ILE A 151 21.63 15.78 35.55
CA ILE A 151 22.15 15.31 34.25
C ILE A 151 23.02 14.05 34.34
N SER A 152 23.68 13.83 35.49
CA SER A 152 24.51 12.65 35.73
C SER A 152 23.77 11.46 36.36
N ASP A 153 22.53 11.66 36.81
CA ASP A 153 21.68 10.58 37.32
C ASP A 153 20.80 10.07 36.18
N THR A 154 20.94 8.80 35.83
CA THR A 154 20.39 8.25 34.59
C THR A 154 19.75 6.90 34.83
N ALA A 155 18.66 6.61 34.12
CA ALA A 155 18.02 5.30 34.06
C ALA A 155 18.38 4.59 32.74
N GLU A 156 18.74 3.32 32.79
CA GLU A 156 19.10 2.57 31.57
C GLU A 156 17.84 2.13 30.82
N VAL A 157 17.77 2.38 29.52
CA VAL A 157 16.68 1.84 28.69
C VAL A 157 16.88 0.34 28.56
N THR A 158 15.93 -0.45 29.05
CA THR A 158 16.03 -1.92 29.08
C THR A 158 15.19 -2.58 27.99
N GLU A 159 14.10 -1.94 27.57
CA GLU A 159 13.22 -2.46 26.52
C GLU A 159 12.52 -1.29 25.80
N ILE A 160 12.29 -1.46 24.50
CA ILE A 160 11.41 -0.58 23.73
C ILE A 160 10.34 -1.46 23.09
N ARG A 161 9.08 -1.21 23.43
CA ARG A 161 7.93 -1.94 22.89
C ARG A 161 6.98 -0.99 22.20
N ARG A 162 6.19 -1.54 21.29
CA ARG A 162 5.09 -0.81 20.65
C ARG A 162 3.79 -1.27 21.26
N VAL A 163 2.96 -0.33 21.65
CA VAL A 163 1.69 -0.61 22.32
C VAL A 163 0.57 0.13 21.62
N SER A 164 -0.60 -0.50 21.56
CA SER A 164 -1.85 0.19 21.23
C SER A 164 -2.51 0.51 22.56
N VAL A 165 -2.83 1.77 22.77
CA VAL A 165 -3.57 2.22 23.95
C VAL A 165 -4.97 2.65 23.54
N SER A 166 -5.94 2.38 24.42
CA SER A 166 -7.36 2.75 24.23
C SER A 166 -7.73 4.02 24.99
N THR A 167 -6.69 4.73 25.43
CA THR A 167 -6.72 5.95 26.22
C THR A 167 -6.39 7.15 25.33
N GLY A 168 -6.79 8.33 25.80
CA GLY A 168 -6.41 9.59 25.20
C GLY A 168 -4.91 9.82 25.19
N VAL A 169 -4.47 10.83 24.45
CA VAL A 169 -3.11 11.34 24.49
C VAL A 169 -3.13 12.88 24.63
N HIS A 170 -2.20 13.47 25.39
CA HIS A 170 -2.21 14.90 25.74
C HIS A 170 -0.80 15.50 25.83
N HIS A 171 -0.69 16.81 25.71
CA HIS A 171 0.57 17.55 25.73
C HIS A 171 0.44 18.91 26.38
N ILE A 172 1.57 19.41 26.89
CA ILE A 172 1.73 20.76 27.40
C ILE A 172 3.07 21.36 26.95
N SER A 173 3.13 22.69 26.89
CA SER A 173 4.40 23.41 26.76
C SER A 173 4.39 24.71 27.55
N THR A 174 5.60 25.16 27.87
CA THR A 174 5.85 26.45 28.54
C THR A 174 6.01 27.60 27.55
N GLY A 175 5.91 27.31 26.25
CA GLY A 175 5.94 28.31 25.18
C GLY A 175 5.17 27.85 23.96
N THR A 176 4.88 28.80 23.06
CA THR A 176 4.14 28.58 21.81
C THR A 176 4.96 28.88 20.56
N GLU A 177 6.15 29.45 20.72
CA GLU A 177 7.05 29.85 19.64
C GLU A 177 8.26 28.92 19.56
N LYS A 178 8.93 28.90 18.41
CA LYS A 178 10.15 28.11 18.20
C LYS A 178 11.19 28.39 19.29
N PRO A 179 11.64 27.37 20.05
CA PRO A 179 12.59 27.59 21.11
C PRO A 179 13.98 27.92 20.54
N THR A 180 14.63 28.93 21.08
CA THR A 180 16.04 29.26 20.76
C THR A 180 17.03 28.60 21.73
N THR A 181 16.52 28.02 22.81
CA THR A 181 17.24 27.28 23.87
C THR A 181 16.32 26.20 24.42
N LEU A 182 16.88 25.16 25.03
CA LEU A 182 16.12 24.17 25.79
C LEU A 182 15.76 24.65 27.22
N ASP A 183 16.34 25.76 27.68
CA ASP A 183 16.07 26.29 29.01
C ASP A 183 14.60 26.64 29.19
N GLY A 184 13.95 25.96 30.14
CA GLY A 184 12.54 26.14 30.45
C GLY A 184 11.60 25.30 29.60
N HIS A 185 12.12 24.46 28.71
CA HIS A 185 11.35 23.59 27.82
C HIS A 185 11.53 22.09 28.11
N LEU A 186 12.19 21.73 29.21
CA LEU A 186 12.37 20.33 29.62
C LEU A 186 11.54 20.04 30.86
N LEU A 187 10.61 19.10 30.78
CA LEU A 187 9.64 18.74 31.81
C LEU A 187 10.11 17.53 32.62
N ASN A 188 9.65 17.44 33.87
CA ASN A 188 9.78 16.24 34.70
C ASN A 188 8.55 15.35 34.52
N VAL A 189 8.73 14.26 33.77
CA VAL A 189 7.70 13.28 33.47
C VAL A 189 8.04 11.99 34.21
N GLN A 190 7.30 11.71 35.30
CA GLN A 190 7.53 10.54 36.17
C GLN A 190 9.00 10.31 36.59
N GLY A 191 9.75 11.39 36.81
CA GLY A 191 11.15 11.36 37.22
C GLY A 191 12.16 11.34 36.06
N ILE A 192 11.71 11.34 34.81
CA ILE A 192 12.53 11.40 33.60
C ILE A 192 12.40 12.79 32.95
N VAL A 193 13.50 13.30 32.38
CA VAL A 193 13.53 14.60 31.71
C VAL A 193 13.16 14.46 30.23
N VAL A 194 12.08 15.11 29.83
CA VAL A 194 11.49 15.03 28.48
C VAL A 194 11.32 16.43 27.92
N GLY A 195 11.46 16.61 26.61
CA GLY A 195 11.14 17.87 25.94
C GLY A 195 9.64 18.17 26.06
N ASP A 196 9.29 19.44 26.22
CA ASP A 196 7.91 19.88 26.12
C ASP A 196 7.43 19.84 24.65
N TYR A 197 6.14 20.16 24.46
CA TYR A 197 5.54 20.05 23.14
C TYR A 197 6.18 20.96 22.08
N VAL A 198 6.70 22.14 22.45
CA VAL A 198 7.26 23.06 21.46
C VAL A 198 8.64 22.58 21.00
N VAL A 199 9.41 21.92 21.85
CA VAL A 199 10.68 21.28 21.44
C VAL A 199 10.41 20.14 20.46
N GLN A 200 9.36 19.36 20.70
CA GLN A 200 8.95 18.28 19.79
C GLN A 200 8.49 18.80 18.43
N LEU A 201 7.65 19.84 18.40
CA LEU A 201 7.14 20.45 17.17
C LEU A 201 8.25 20.99 16.26
N PHE A 202 9.32 21.54 16.83
CA PHE A 202 10.39 22.17 16.05
C PHE A 202 11.64 21.30 15.91
N GLN A 203 11.59 20.02 16.25
CA GLN A 203 12.75 19.14 16.36
C GLN A 203 13.65 19.13 15.11
N ASP A 204 13.06 19.15 13.91
CA ASP A 204 13.79 19.15 12.63
C ASP A 204 14.55 20.45 12.39
N GLU A 205 14.13 21.55 13.03
CA GLU A 205 14.79 22.85 12.95
C GLU A 205 15.72 23.15 14.13
N LEU A 206 15.80 22.24 15.11
CA LEU A 206 16.56 22.39 16.36
C LEU A 206 17.90 21.66 16.33
N GLY A 207 18.37 21.18 15.17
CA GLY A 207 19.49 20.23 15.00
C GLY A 207 20.71 20.35 15.93
N GLN A 208 21.10 21.55 16.38
CA GLN A 208 22.16 21.73 17.39
C GLN A 208 21.85 21.09 18.76
N PHE A 209 20.57 20.96 19.10
CA PHE A 209 20.05 20.38 20.33
C PHE A 209 19.69 18.90 20.18
N MET A 210 19.73 18.36 18.97
CA MET A 210 19.40 16.96 18.70
C MET A 210 20.64 16.08 18.81
N ASP A 211 20.48 14.85 19.29
CA ASP A 211 21.55 13.86 19.28
C ASP A 211 21.75 13.35 17.86
N ASP A 212 22.89 13.71 17.26
CA ASP A 212 23.24 13.44 15.86
C ASP A 212 23.58 11.96 15.62
N GLY A 213 23.05 11.05 16.45
CA GLY A 213 23.17 9.59 16.32
C GLY A 213 22.47 9.09 15.06
N LYS A 214 22.89 9.58 13.88
CA LYS A 214 22.32 9.41 12.55
C LYS A 214 20.79 9.31 12.61
N ILE A 215 20.13 10.47 12.64
CA ILE A 215 18.71 10.59 12.31
C ILE A 215 18.43 9.67 11.10
N GLY A 216 17.65 8.61 11.32
CA GLY A 216 17.29 7.63 10.29
C GLY A 216 18.17 6.38 10.08
N ALA A 217 19.28 6.15 10.81
CA ALA A 217 20.07 4.91 10.63
C ALA A 217 19.56 3.72 11.47
N PHE A 218 18.89 3.98 12.59
CA PHE A 218 18.45 2.95 13.54
C PHE A 218 17.12 3.34 14.19
N LYS A 219 16.04 3.34 13.42
CA LYS A 219 14.70 3.50 13.98
C LYS A 219 14.14 2.15 14.41
N VAL A 220 13.60 2.06 15.62
CA VAL A 220 12.90 0.88 16.15
C VAL A 220 11.98 0.34 15.06
N GLY A 221 12.15 -0.93 14.66
CA GLY A 221 11.48 -1.71 13.58
C GLY A 221 11.71 -1.33 12.13
N THR A 222 12.82 -0.67 11.85
CA THR A 222 13.51 -0.85 10.57
C THR A 222 14.24 -2.18 10.56
N ARG A 223 14.49 -2.74 9.37
CA ARG A 223 15.22 -4.02 9.23
C ARG A 223 16.63 -3.93 9.80
N GLU A 224 17.24 -2.74 9.69
CA GLU A 224 18.56 -2.39 10.22
C GLU A 224 18.57 -2.47 11.75
N TYR A 225 17.58 -1.86 12.40
CA TYR A 225 17.42 -1.90 13.86
C TYR A 225 17.18 -3.33 14.37
N ASP A 226 16.25 -4.07 13.77
CA ASP A 226 15.91 -5.43 14.20
C ASP A 226 17.07 -6.41 14.04
N LYS A 227 17.93 -6.20 13.04
CA LYS A 227 19.11 -7.01 12.78
C LYS A 227 20.22 -6.79 13.82
N GLU A 228 20.37 -5.56 14.33
CA GLU A 228 21.40 -5.22 15.31
C GLU A 228 20.95 -5.40 16.77
N HIS A 229 19.64 -5.36 17.04
CA HIS A 229 19.07 -5.33 18.39
C HIS A 229 18.11 -6.50 18.66
N ALA A 230 18.45 -7.68 18.14
CA ALA A 230 17.67 -8.93 18.13
C ALA A 230 17.19 -9.50 19.49
N LEU A 231 17.27 -8.73 20.59
CA LEU A 231 16.98 -9.17 21.95
C LEU A 231 15.82 -8.46 22.66
N THR A 232 15.11 -7.49 22.07
CA THR A 232 14.01 -6.79 22.79
C THR A 232 12.77 -6.40 21.98
N THR A 233 12.59 -6.87 20.75
CA THR A 233 11.24 -6.88 20.14
C THR A 233 10.57 -8.21 20.47
N HIS A 234 10.15 -8.37 21.72
CA HIS A 234 9.04 -9.27 22.02
C HIS A 234 7.76 -8.67 21.41
N THR A 235 7.66 -8.68 20.08
CA THR A 235 6.38 -8.94 19.46
C THR A 235 6.03 -10.31 20.00
N VAL A 236 5.24 -10.34 21.09
CA VAL A 236 4.63 -11.57 21.54
C VAL A 236 3.96 -12.09 20.28
N LYS A 237 4.50 -13.16 19.69
CA LYS A 237 3.86 -13.96 18.65
C LYS A 237 2.68 -14.68 19.29
N LYS A 238 1.79 -13.90 19.89
CA LYS A 238 0.41 -14.28 19.98
C LYS A 238 0.01 -14.35 18.50
N THR A 239 -0.62 -15.44 18.16
CA THR A 239 -1.28 -15.54 16.87
C THR A 239 -2.72 -15.83 17.18
N MET A 240 -3.61 -15.26 16.40
CA MET A 240 -5.03 -15.50 16.57
C MET A 240 -5.53 -16.20 15.32
N ALA A 241 -6.29 -17.28 15.52
CA ALA A 241 -6.96 -17.92 14.41
C ALA A 241 -8.02 -16.96 13.86
N LEU A 242 -8.10 -16.83 12.54
CA LEU A 242 -9.11 -16.01 11.87
C LEU A 242 -10.54 -16.38 12.32
N LYS A 243 -10.78 -17.66 12.60
CA LYS A 243 -12.06 -18.13 13.15
C LYS A 243 -12.36 -17.55 14.53
N ASP A 244 -11.38 -17.46 15.41
CA ASP A 244 -11.55 -16.92 16.77
C ASP A 244 -11.78 -15.40 16.76
N LEU A 245 -11.32 -14.70 15.70
CA LEU A 245 -11.62 -13.28 15.47
C LEU A 245 -13.11 -13.07 15.20
N LEU A 246 -13.68 -13.90 14.34
CA LEU A 246 -15.06 -13.77 13.85
C LEU A 246 -16.09 -14.43 14.80
N ASP A 247 -15.70 -15.45 15.56
CA ASP A 247 -16.57 -16.13 16.55
C ASP A 247 -16.74 -15.35 17.87
N LYS A 248 -15.83 -14.43 18.20
CA LYS A 248 -15.97 -13.61 19.41
C LYS A 248 -16.89 -12.43 19.13
N LYS A 249 -17.76 -12.11 20.11
CA LYS A 249 -18.35 -10.76 20.34
C LYS A 249 -17.32 -9.62 20.50
N VAL A 250 -16.06 -9.84 20.11
CA VAL A 250 -15.02 -8.80 19.98
C VAL A 250 -15.43 -7.78 18.92
N LEU A 251 -16.12 -8.21 17.86
CA LEU A 251 -16.74 -7.30 16.88
C LEU A 251 -17.86 -6.41 17.48
N GLU A 252 -18.47 -6.80 18.61
CA GLU A 252 -19.50 -6.00 19.29
C GLU A 252 -18.91 -5.04 20.33
N SER A 253 -17.64 -5.19 20.72
CA SER A 253 -16.98 -4.33 21.72
C SER A 253 -16.04 -3.27 21.11
N PHE A 254 -15.71 -3.41 19.81
CA PHE A 254 -15.02 -2.41 19.01
C PHE A 254 -16.06 -1.76 18.10
N ASP A 255 -16.91 -0.92 18.70
CA ASP A 255 -18.08 -0.38 18.03
C ASP A 255 -17.70 0.78 17.09
N TYR A 256 -18.36 0.76 15.93
CA TYR A 256 -18.27 1.64 14.76
C TYR A 256 -17.12 1.32 13.78
N TRP A 257 -17.53 0.95 12.56
CA TRP A 257 -16.75 0.63 11.36
C TRP A 257 -16.31 -0.84 11.25
N ASN A 258 -16.96 -1.61 10.37
CA ASN A 258 -16.76 -3.06 10.11
C ASN A 258 -15.41 -3.41 9.46
N HIS A 259 -14.32 -2.78 9.89
CA HIS A 259 -12.96 -3.15 9.54
C HIS A 259 -12.14 -3.32 10.82
N THR A 260 -11.15 -4.22 10.79
CA THR A 260 -10.36 -4.54 11.98
C THR A 260 -8.88 -4.35 11.70
N LEU A 261 -8.24 -3.49 12.50
CA LEU A 261 -6.80 -3.42 12.63
C LEU A 261 -6.33 -4.50 13.61
N PHE A 262 -5.43 -5.38 13.17
CA PHE A 262 -4.88 -6.42 14.03
C PHE A 262 -3.40 -6.14 14.34
N SER A 263 -3.12 -5.86 15.62
CA SER A 263 -1.76 -5.61 16.14
C SER A 263 -0.97 -6.89 16.43
N ILE A 264 -1.59 -8.04 16.19
CA ILE A 264 -1.08 -9.39 16.40
C ILE A 264 -1.15 -10.09 15.03
N ALA A 265 -0.28 -11.04 14.69
CA ALA A 265 -0.34 -11.65 13.35
C ALA A 265 -1.49 -12.66 13.26
N LEU A 266 -2.23 -12.66 12.16
CA LEU A 266 -3.17 -13.75 11.86
C LEU A 266 -2.39 -15.00 11.44
N ASP A 267 -2.64 -16.13 12.12
CA ASP A 267 -1.95 -17.39 11.84
C ASP A 267 -2.93 -18.56 11.72
N PRO A 268 -2.80 -19.40 10.68
CA PRO A 268 -2.29 -19.09 9.34
C PRO A 268 -3.43 -18.66 8.43
N ILE A 269 -3.19 -17.67 7.56
CA ILE A 269 -3.98 -17.52 6.34
C ILE A 269 -3.67 -18.74 5.46
N PRO A 270 -4.66 -19.56 5.08
CA PRO A 270 -4.42 -20.77 4.28
C PRO A 270 -3.60 -20.48 3.02
N THR A 271 -2.57 -21.28 2.75
CA THR A 271 -1.66 -21.09 1.59
C THR A 271 -2.35 -21.25 0.23
N ASN A 272 -3.58 -21.75 0.22
CA ASN A 272 -4.36 -21.95 -1.00
C ASN A 272 -5.33 -20.80 -1.28
N ASP A 273 -5.47 -19.85 -0.35
CA ASP A 273 -6.38 -18.72 -0.53
C ASP A 273 -5.89 -17.82 -1.68
N PRO A 274 -6.82 -17.36 -2.55
CA PRO A 274 -6.48 -16.46 -3.62
C PRO A 274 -5.77 -15.21 -3.10
N SER A 275 -4.64 -14.89 -3.73
CA SER A 275 -3.76 -13.80 -3.32
C SER A 275 -3.46 -12.85 -4.48
N PHE A 276 -3.02 -11.63 -4.13
CA PHE A 276 -2.60 -10.62 -5.10
C PHE A 276 -1.32 -11.02 -5.84
N LEU A 277 -0.33 -11.49 -5.06
CA LEU A 277 0.94 -12.03 -5.52
C LEU A 277 1.04 -13.52 -5.21
N THR A 278 1.79 -14.28 -5.99
CA THR A 278 2.13 -15.65 -5.59
C THR A 278 2.99 -15.65 -4.32
N GLU A 279 3.08 -16.80 -3.64
CA GLU A 279 3.86 -16.93 -2.42
C GLU A 279 5.34 -16.53 -2.60
N ASP A 280 5.95 -16.89 -3.71
CA ASP A 280 7.34 -16.55 -3.98
C ASP A 280 7.50 -15.08 -4.39
N GLN A 281 6.55 -14.51 -5.14
CA GLN A 281 6.51 -13.08 -5.42
C GLN A 281 6.34 -12.27 -4.14
N ALA A 282 5.45 -12.68 -3.22
CA ALA A 282 5.27 -12.01 -1.93
C ALA A 282 6.54 -12.03 -1.07
N LYS A 283 7.30 -13.15 -1.07
CA LYS A 283 8.60 -13.22 -0.39
C LYS A 283 9.62 -12.27 -1.02
N GLN A 284 9.71 -12.25 -2.35
CA GLN A 284 10.62 -11.35 -3.08
C GLN A 284 10.27 -9.88 -2.82
N MET A 285 8.99 -9.51 -2.94
CA MET A 285 8.50 -8.17 -2.64
C MET A 285 8.86 -7.80 -1.19
N SER A 286 8.63 -8.70 -0.24
CA SER A 286 8.96 -8.46 1.17
C SER A 286 10.45 -8.23 1.41
N GLN A 287 11.31 -8.83 0.59
CA GLN A 287 12.75 -8.81 0.74
C GLN A 287 13.42 -7.62 0.02
N PHE A 288 12.89 -7.23 -1.14
CA PHE A 288 13.58 -6.34 -2.09
C PHE A 288 12.89 -4.99 -2.30
N ALA A 289 11.59 -4.89 -2.10
CA ALA A 289 10.89 -3.61 -2.29
C ALA A 289 11.17 -2.66 -1.11
N PRO A 290 11.43 -1.36 -1.38
CA PRO A 290 11.41 -0.33 -0.37
C PRO A 290 10.08 -0.32 0.37
N LYS A 291 10.17 -0.23 1.69
CA LYS A 291 9.01 -0.20 2.57
C LYS A 291 9.07 1.06 3.40
N ALA A 292 7.94 1.74 3.46
CA ALA A 292 7.69 2.73 4.48
C ALA A 292 7.86 2.11 5.87
N SER A 293 8.14 2.99 6.83
CA SER A 293 8.29 2.64 8.23
C SER A 293 7.11 1.77 8.69
N TYR A 294 7.35 0.78 9.55
CA TYR A 294 6.30 -0.08 10.15
C TYR A 294 5.29 0.70 11.02
N TYR A 295 5.41 2.02 10.99
CA TYR A 295 5.01 2.96 12.00
C TYR A 295 4.48 4.25 11.40
N ASP A 296 4.44 4.30 10.07
CA ASP A 296 3.72 5.33 9.35
C ASP A 296 2.22 5.07 9.52
N SER A 297 1.64 5.71 10.54
CA SER A 297 0.21 5.62 10.86
C SER A 297 -0.68 6.21 9.77
N ALA A 298 -0.12 7.05 8.89
CA ALA A 298 -0.85 7.53 7.73
C ALA A 298 -1.20 6.40 6.77
N ILE A 299 -0.35 5.37 6.66
CA ILE A 299 -0.64 4.21 5.81
C ILE A 299 -1.80 3.41 6.36
N ILE A 300 -1.90 3.23 7.68
CA ILE A 300 -3.07 2.60 8.30
C ILE A 300 -4.32 3.42 8.00
N ALA A 301 -4.28 4.73 8.23
CA ALA A 301 -5.41 5.62 7.96
C ALA A 301 -5.83 5.59 6.48
N GLU A 302 -4.87 5.53 5.55
CA GLU A 302 -5.13 5.39 4.11
C GLU A 302 -5.83 4.06 3.79
N VAL A 303 -5.38 2.95 4.38
CA VAL A 303 -6.01 1.63 4.18
C VAL A 303 -7.40 1.58 4.81
N GLU A 304 -7.59 2.11 6.01
CA GLU A 304 -8.88 2.18 6.70
C GLU A 304 -9.89 3.07 5.95
N TYR A 305 -9.42 4.18 5.37
CA TYR A 305 -10.21 5.02 4.48
C TYR A 305 -10.68 4.23 3.25
N LEU A 306 -9.77 3.48 2.60
CA LEU A 306 -10.14 2.60 1.48
C LEU A 306 -11.14 1.52 1.92
N PHE A 307 -10.92 0.87 3.06
CA PHE A 307 -11.85 -0.12 3.60
C PHE A 307 -13.24 0.47 3.83
N THR A 308 -13.32 1.67 4.39
CA THR A 308 -14.59 2.38 4.61
C THR A 308 -15.33 2.61 3.30
N ILE A 309 -14.63 3.09 2.28
CA ILE A 309 -15.22 3.31 0.95
C ILE A 309 -15.67 1.99 0.34
N TYR A 310 -14.81 0.98 0.29
CA TYR A 310 -15.11 -0.29 -0.34
C TYR A 310 -16.25 -1.02 0.37
N HIS A 311 -16.30 -0.97 1.70
CA HIS A 311 -17.39 -1.54 2.49
C HIS A 311 -18.75 -0.88 2.17
N ALA A 312 -18.78 0.42 1.89
CA ALA A 312 -20.02 1.10 1.49
C ALA A 312 -20.62 0.51 0.19
N PHE A 313 -19.80 -0.06 -0.70
CA PHE A 313 -20.23 -0.71 -1.94
C PHE A 313 -20.35 -2.23 -1.83
N TYR A 314 -19.67 -2.84 -0.85
CA TYR A 314 -19.60 -4.28 -0.61
C TYR A 314 -19.80 -4.58 0.89
N PRO A 315 -21.00 -4.29 1.45
CA PRO A 315 -21.26 -4.38 2.89
C PRO A 315 -21.19 -5.81 3.46
N GLU A 316 -21.25 -6.81 2.59
CA GLU A 316 -21.11 -8.23 2.94
C GLU A 316 -19.65 -8.71 3.05
N VAL A 317 -18.69 -7.85 2.71
CA VAL A 317 -17.26 -8.17 2.77
C VAL A 317 -16.65 -7.51 4.01
N HIS A 318 -15.94 -8.33 4.79
CA HIS A 318 -15.14 -7.88 5.92
C HIS A 318 -13.72 -7.57 5.46
N PHE A 319 -13.24 -6.38 5.79
CA PHE A 319 -11.89 -5.93 5.44
C PHE A 319 -11.01 -5.93 6.69
N ILE A 320 -9.84 -6.56 6.59
CA ILE A 320 -8.91 -6.71 7.70
C ILE A 320 -7.54 -6.18 7.29
N LEU A 321 -6.96 -5.34 8.14
CA LEU A 321 -5.56 -4.94 8.04
C LEU A 321 -4.77 -5.74 9.07
N ASP A 322 -4.08 -6.78 8.59
CA ASP A 322 -3.13 -7.56 9.39
C ASP A 322 -1.78 -6.83 9.41
N TRP A 323 -1.74 -5.71 10.15
CA TRP A 323 -0.60 -4.78 10.15
C TRP A 323 0.70 -5.48 10.51
N SER A 324 0.67 -6.30 11.56
CA SER A 324 1.87 -7.00 12.06
C SER A 324 2.43 -8.08 11.14
N ASN A 325 1.71 -8.44 10.08
CA ASN A 325 2.17 -9.40 9.10
C ASN A 325 3.08 -8.72 8.06
N GLU A 326 4.37 -9.02 8.13
CA GLU A 326 5.40 -8.41 7.28
C GLU A 326 5.43 -8.93 5.84
N LYS A 327 4.70 -10.01 5.57
CA LYS A 327 4.60 -10.57 4.22
C LYS A 327 3.89 -9.57 3.33
N ALA A 328 4.43 -9.26 2.16
CA ALA A 328 3.84 -8.31 1.22
C ALA A 328 2.79 -8.99 0.33
N ASN A 329 1.58 -9.20 0.86
CA ASN A 329 0.46 -9.73 0.06
C ASN A 329 -0.93 -9.25 0.51
N ALA A 330 -1.95 -9.55 -0.30
CA ALA A 330 -3.35 -9.43 0.07
C ALA A 330 -4.08 -10.71 -0.33
N TYR A 331 -5.12 -11.05 0.42
CA TYR A 331 -5.82 -12.33 0.34
C TYR A 331 -7.33 -12.14 0.25
N SER A 332 -7.99 -13.05 -0.46
CA SER A 332 -9.43 -13.22 -0.50
C SER A 332 -9.77 -14.58 0.06
N THR A 333 -10.71 -14.64 1.00
CA THR A 333 -11.14 -15.91 1.59
C THR A 333 -12.61 -15.86 2.01
N THR A 334 -13.13 -17.02 2.40
CA THR A 334 -14.49 -17.17 2.96
C THR A 334 -14.42 -17.92 4.28
N LEU A 335 -15.00 -17.35 5.33
CA LEU A 335 -15.21 -18.06 6.59
C LEU A 335 -16.72 -18.29 6.80
N GLY A 336 -17.16 -19.53 6.59
CA GLY A 336 -18.59 -19.83 6.50
C GLY A 336 -19.21 -19.08 5.32
N ASP A 337 -20.25 -18.29 5.58
CA ASP A 337 -20.93 -17.47 4.56
C ASP A 337 -20.32 -16.06 4.42
N GLN A 338 -19.33 -15.70 5.25
CA GLN A 338 -18.71 -14.38 5.25
C GLN A 338 -17.52 -14.32 4.30
N LYS A 339 -17.48 -13.27 3.47
CA LYS A 339 -16.34 -12.96 2.60
C LYS A 339 -15.37 -12.06 3.35
N VAL A 340 -14.08 -12.35 3.24
CA VAL A 340 -13.04 -11.65 3.96
C VAL A 340 -11.92 -11.27 3.00
N ILE A 341 -11.51 -10.01 3.06
CA ILE A 341 -10.33 -9.50 2.37
C ILE A 341 -9.31 -9.09 3.43
N ILE A 342 -8.10 -9.61 3.32
CA ILE A 342 -7.00 -9.34 4.24
C ILE A 342 -5.90 -8.60 3.48
N VAL A 343 -5.54 -7.41 3.94
CA VAL A 343 -4.34 -6.69 3.51
C VAL A 343 -3.31 -6.83 4.62
N THR A 344 -2.10 -7.24 4.27
CA THR A 344 -0.99 -7.32 5.23
C THR A 344 -0.29 -5.97 5.36
N GLY A 345 0.25 -5.66 6.54
CA GLY A 345 1.08 -4.46 6.71
C GLY A 345 2.37 -4.51 5.89
N GLY A 346 2.86 -5.71 5.55
CA GLY A 346 3.95 -5.89 4.60
C GLY A 346 3.64 -5.36 3.19
N LEU A 347 2.39 -5.48 2.72
CA LEU A 347 1.97 -4.96 1.43
C LEU A 347 1.59 -3.48 1.51
N ALA A 348 0.84 -3.11 2.55
CA ALA A 348 0.37 -1.73 2.75
C ALA A 348 1.54 -0.74 2.77
N ARG A 349 2.72 -1.17 3.23
CA ARG A 349 3.92 -0.33 3.35
C ARG A 349 4.82 -0.29 2.14
N ILE A 350 4.53 -1.00 1.04
CA ILE A 350 5.37 -0.91 -0.16
C ILE A 350 5.31 0.53 -0.68
N GLU A 351 6.45 1.24 -0.74
CA GLU A 351 6.47 2.69 -1.05
C GLU A 351 5.88 3.02 -2.43
N ALA A 352 6.03 2.10 -3.38
CA ALA A 352 5.44 2.20 -4.71
C ALA A 352 3.91 2.09 -4.70
N LEU A 353 3.30 1.46 -3.69
CA LEU A 353 1.86 1.28 -3.56
C LEU A 353 1.29 2.32 -2.58
N LYS A 354 0.75 3.41 -3.13
CA LYS A 354 0.00 4.41 -2.36
C LYS A 354 -1.50 4.14 -2.44
N LEU A 355 -2.32 5.09 -1.99
CA LEU A 355 -3.79 5.03 -2.04
C LEU A 355 -4.35 4.44 -3.36
N GLN A 356 -3.86 4.87 -4.53
CA GLN A 356 -4.34 4.40 -5.83
C GLN A 356 -3.99 2.93 -6.09
N GLY A 357 -2.73 2.55 -5.85
CA GLY A 357 -2.26 1.17 -6.03
C GLY A 357 -2.93 0.21 -5.05
N LEU A 358 -3.08 0.61 -3.78
CA LEU A 358 -3.81 -0.16 -2.76
C LEU A 358 -5.29 -0.32 -3.12
N SER A 359 -5.91 0.70 -3.72
CA SER A 359 -7.27 0.58 -4.27
C SER A 359 -7.35 -0.47 -5.39
N ILE A 360 -6.35 -0.52 -6.30
CA ILE A 360 -6.28 -1.58 -7.33
C ILE A 360 -6.12 -2.97 -6.68
N VAL A 361 -5.30 -3.10 -5.63
CA VAL A 361 -5.16 -4.36 -4.88
C VAL A 361 -6.50 -4.82 -4.31
N LEU A 362 -7.27 -3.92 -3.67
CA LEU A 362 -8.60 -4.25 -3.14
C LEU A 362 -9.58 -4.63 -4.24
N ALA A 363 -9.55 -3.90 -5.36
CA ALA A 363 -10.37 -4.22 -6.51
C ALA A 363 -10.04 -5.59 -7.10
N HIS A 364 -8.76 -5.97 -7.14
CA HIS A 364 -8.32 -7.30 -7.52
C HIS A 364 -8.86 -8.36 -6.56
N GLN A 365 -8.76 -8.16 -5.23
CA GLN A 365 -9.28 -9.12 -4.25
C GLN A 365 -10.81 -9.31 -4.39
N LEU A 366 -11.56 -8.22 -4.57
CA LEU A 366 -12.98 -8.35 -4.91
C LEU A 366 -13.20 -9.03 -6.26
N GLY A 367 -12.32 -8.80 -7.24
CA GLY A 367 -12.29 -9.52 -8.50
C GLY A 367 -12.04 -11.02 -8.35
N ARG A 368 -11.27 -11.48 -7.34
CA ARG A 368 -11.14 -12.91 -7.02
C ARG A 368 -12.46 -13.51 -6.60
N ILE A 369 -13.25 -12.79 -5.81
CA ILE A 369 -14.52 -13.26 -5.25
C ILE A 369 -15.67 -13.17 -6.26
N TYR A 370 -15.69 -12.12 -7.09
CA TYR A 370 -16.85 -11.74 -7.92
C TYR A 370 -16.60 -11.76 -9.42
N GLY A 371 -15.36 -12.02 -9.87
CA GLY A 371 -14.95 -11.83 -11.25
C GLY A 371 -15.56 -12.81 -12.24
N GLY A 372 -16.00 -13.98 -11.78
CA GLY A 372 -16.47 -15.06 -12.63
C GLY A 372 -15.36 -15.69 -13.47
N GLU A 373 -15.75 -16.26 -14.60
CA GLU A 373 -14.87 -16.96 -15.54
C GLU A 373 -13.82 -16.06 -16.21
N PRO A 374 -12.59 -16.55 -16.45
CA PRO A 374 -12.09 -17.89 -16.07
C PRO A 374 -11.94 -18.08 -14.56
N GLU A 375 -12.37 -19.24 -14.04
CA GLU A 375 -12.35 -19.61 -12.61
C GLU A 375 -11.38 -20.76 -12.28
N ARG A 376 -10.91 -20.76 -11.03
CA ARG A 376 -10.18 -21.86 -10.40
C ARG A 376 -11.16 -22.95 -9.94
N GLN A 377 -10.62 -24.12 -9.60
CA GLN A 377 -11.41 -25.24 -9.05
C GLN A 377 -12.11 -24.91 -7.72
N ASP A 378 -11.58 -23.95 -6.96
CA ASP A 378 -12.13 -23.48 -5.69
C ASP A 378 -13.22 -22.40 -5.87
N GLY A 379 -13.58 -22.06 -7.12
CA GLY A 379 -14.65 -21.11 -7.45
C GLY A 379 -14.23 -19.64 -7.42
N TYR A 380 -12.95 -19.35 -7.16
CA TYR A 380 -12.42 -17.99 -7.28
C TYR A 380 -11.96 -17.70 -8.69
N SER A 381 -12.09 -16.46 -9.14
CA SER A 381 -11.59 -16.03 -10.44
C SER A 381 -10.08 -16.18 -10.55
N CYS A 382 -9.65 -16.59 -11.74
CA CYS A 382 -8.26 -16.61 -12.17
C CYS A 382 -7.61 -15.22 -12.01
N MET A 383 -6.29 -15.19 -11.85
CA MET A 383 -5.56 -13.97 -11.50
C MET A 383 -5.72 -12.85 -12.53
N GLY A 384 -5.65 -13.18 -13.82
CA GLY A 384 -5.90 -12.21 -14.88
C GLY A 384 -7.35 -11.72 -14.93
N GLN A 385 -8.32 -12.60 -14.71
CA GLN A 385 -9.73 -12.19 -14.67
C GLN A 385 -10.02 -11.25 -13.50
N ALA A 386 -9.40 -11.50 -12.34
CA ALA A 386 -9.54 -10.64 -11.16
C ALA A 386 -8.99 -9.23 -11.40
N ASP A 387 -7.90 -9.08 -12.15
CA ASP A 387 -7.42 -7.77 -12.60
C ASP A 387 -8.41 -7.04 -13.49
N TYR A 388 -8.86 -7.74 -14.52
CA TYR A 388 -9.74 -7.18 -15.52
C TYR A 388 -11.04 -6.73 -14.87
N TYR A 389 -11.66 -7.62 -14.10
CA TYR A 389 -12.90 -7.33 -13.39
C TYR A 389 -12.72 -6.27 -12.32
N GLY A 390 -11.61 -6.32 -11.57
CA GLY A 390 -11.26 -5.32 -10.58
C GLY A 390 -11.25 -3.92 -11.17
N VAL A 391 -10.51 -3.71 -12.26
CA VAL A 391 -10.42 -2.39 -12.91
C VAL A 391 -11.71 -2.03 -13.66
N ARG A 392 -12.35 -2.99 -14.33
CA ARG A 392 -13.51 -2.71 -15.18
C ARG A 392 -14.78 -2.46 -14.38
N ILE A 393 -15.02 -3.25 -13.34
CA ILE A 393 -16.29 -3.28 -12.62
C ILE A 393 -16.13 -2.70 -11.22
N VAL A 394 -15.20 -3.22 -10.42
CA VAL A 394 -15.06 -2.80 -9.02
C VAL A 394 -14.64 -1.34 -8.92
N MET A 395 -13.55 -0.96 -9.59
CA MET A 395 -13.04 0.42 -9.56
C MET A 395 -14.07 1.42 -10.11
N ARG A 396 -14.85 1.07 -11.15
CA ARG A 396 -15.92 1.94 -11.69
C ARG A 396 -17.11 2.09 -10.76
N LYS A 397 -17.40 1.04 -9.99
CA LYS A 397 -18.47 1.06 -8.98
C LYS A 397 -18.07 1.95 -7.80
N VAL A 398 -16.82 1.85 -7.36
CA VAL A 398 -16.32 2.55 -6.17
C VAL A 398 -15.98 4.02 -6.48
N TRP A 399 -15.31 4.28 -7.60
CA TRP A 399 -14.85 5.61 -7.99
C TRP A 399 -15.67 6.14 -9.16
N TYR A 400 -16.58 7.07 -8.87
CA TYR A 400 -17.51 7.63 -9.86
C TYR A 400 -16.86 8.72 -10.72
N ASP A 401 -17.20 8.74 -12.00
CA ASP A 401 -16.81 9.78 -12.97
C ASP A 401 -15.28 9.98 -13.05
N ASP A 402 -14.79 11.22 -13.09
CA ASP A 402 -13.36 11.54 -13.18
C ASP A 402 -12.50 10.94 -12.05
N LEU A 403 -13.10 10.63 -10.90
CA LEU A 403 -12.40 9.92 -9.82
C LEU A 403 -11.89 8.56 -10.29
N TYR A 404 -12.63 7.88 -11.16
CA TYR A 404 -12.20 6.61 -11.77
C TYR A 404 -10.83 6.75 -12.43
N ALA A 405 -10.68 7.73 -13.33
CA ALA A 405 -9.44 7.94 -14.05
C ALA A 405 -8.30 8.35 -13.10
N SER A 406 -8.61 9.20 -12.12
CA SER A 406 -7.63 9.68 -11.12
C SER A 406 -7.10 8.57 -10.20
N MET A 407 -7.88 7.50 -10.01
CA MET A 407 -7.51 6.36 -9.18
C MET A 407 -6.89 5.23 -10.01
N VAL A 408 -7.47 4.92 -11.17
CA VAL A 408 -7.05 3.75 -11.95
C VAL A 408 -5.70 3.96 -12.63
N PHE A 409 -5.50 5.03 -13.40
CA PHE A 409 -4.27 5.14 -14.20
C PHE A 409 -3.02 5.30 -13.32
N PRO A 410 -3.01 6.15 -12.27
CA PRO A 410 -1.88 6.18 -11.34
C PRO A 410 -1.75 4.88 -10.55
N GLY A 411 -2.86 4.20 -10.23
CA GLY A 411 -2.85 2.93 -9.52
C GLY A 411 -2.20 1.80 -10.33
N ILE A 412 -2.48 1.73 -11.64
CA ILE A 412 -1.82 0.76 -12.53
C ILE A 412 -0.31 1.02 -12.60
N GLU A 413 0.11 2.28 -12.69
CA GLU A 413 1.54 2.62 -12.70
C GLU A 413 2.23 2.30 -11.37
N GLN A 414 1.56 2.52 -10.24
CA GLN A 414 2.06 2.10 -8.92
C GLN A 414 2.21 0.57 -8.82
N VAL A 415 1.26 -0.20 -9.36
CA VAL A 415 1.37 -1.67 -9.44
C VAL A 415 2.52 -2.08 -10.36
N ARG A 416 2.65 -1.46 -11.54
CA ARG A 416 3.76 -1.69 -12.48
C ARG A 416 5.11 -1.42 -11.82
N GLU A 417 5.23 -0.33 -11.08
CA GLU A 417 6.43 0.04 -10.34
C GLU A 417 6.74 -0.99 -9.24
N SER A 418 5.73 -1.45 -8.48
CA SER A 418 5.94 -2.50 -7.47
C SER A 418 6.45 -3.82 -8.08
N PHE A 419 6.01 -4.15 -9.30
CA PHE A 419 6.39 -5.40 -9.97
C PHE A 419 7.86 -5.49 -10.35
N GLN A 420 8.62 -4.39 -10.31
CA GLN A 420 10.06 -4.40 -10.55
C GLN A 420 10.85 -5.20 -9.49
N TYR A 421 10.26 -5.43 -8.32
CA TYR A 421 10.91 -6.11 -7.18
C TYR A 421 10.64 -7.62 -7.12
N ILE A 422 9.89 -8.16 -8.08
CA ILE A 422 9.47 -9.56 -8.09
C ILE A 422 9.81 -10.23 -9.42
N SER A 423 9.94 -11.55 -9.38
CA SER A 423 10.14 -12.36 -10.58
C SER A 423 8.87 -12.48 -11.41
N ASN A 424 9.08 -12.65 -12.72
CA ASN A 424 7.98 -12.85 -13.65
C ASN A 424 7.16 -14.09 -13.25
N GLY A 425 5.85 -14.04 -13.50
CA GLY A 425 5.01 -15.23 -13.39
C GLY A 425 5.34 -16.26 -14.47
N ASP A 426 4.63 -17.39 -14.41
CA ASP A 426 4.67 -18.43 -15.43
C ASP A 426 3.64 -18.14 -16.55
N THR A 427 3.38 -19.14 -17.39
CA THR A 427 2.31 -19.08 -18.41
C THR A 427 0.96 -19.57 -17.89
N ASP A 428 0.85 -19.90 -16.59
CA ASP A 428 -0.43 -20.29 -15.99
C ASP A 428 -1.28 -19.03 -15.75
N VAL A 429 -2.22 -18.81 -16.66
CA VAL A 429 -3.12 -17.64 -16.67
C VAL A 429 -3.96 -17.50 -15.39
N CYS A 430 -4.13 -18.59 -14.65
CA CYS A 430 -5.03 -18.65 -13.51
C CYS A 430 -4.32 -18.42 -12.17
N ILE A 431 -3.12 -18.97 -12.03
CA ILE A 431 -2.37 -18.96 -10.76
C ILE A 431 -1.26 -17.91 -10.78
N SER A 432 -0.49 -17.85 -11.87
CA SER A 432 0.73 -17.06 -11.95
C SER A 432 0.96 -16.56 -13.39
N PRO A 433 0.06 -15.74 -13.97
CA PRO A 433 0.30 -15.11 -15.26
C PRO A 433 1.54 -14.23 -15.21
N THR A 434 2.18 -14.03 -16.36
CA THR A 434 3.31 -13.11 -16.48
C THR A 434 2.92 -11.70 -16.02
N LEU A 435 3.87 -10.97 -15.46
CA LEU A 435 3.69 -9.59 -14.99
C LEU A 435 3.26 -8.67 -16.14
N ASP A 436 3.82 -8.87 -17.34
CA ASP A 436 3.38 -8.16 -18.54
C ASP A 436 1.90 -8.42 -18.85
N CYS A 437 1.46 -9.68 -18.73
CA CYS A 437 0.06 -10.01 -18.93
C CYS A 437 -0.84 -9.37 -17.87
N ARG A 438 -0.44 -9.40 -16.59
CA ARG A 438 -1.15 -8.72 -15.49
C ARG A 438 -1.35 -7.23 -15.83
N ILE A 439 -0.29 -6.53 -16.21
CA ILE A 439 -0.37 -5.09 -16.52
C ILE A 439 -1.23 -4.82 -17.77
N VAL A 440 -1.04 -5.57 -18.85
CA VAL A 440 -1.90 -5.46 -20.05
C VAL A 440 -3.37 -5.71 -19.72
N THR A 441 -3.63 -6.57 -18.74
CA THR A 441 -4.99 -6.94 -18.31
C THR A 441 -5.63 -5.86 -17.45
N LEU A 442 -4.88 -5.23 -16.56
CA LEU A 442 -5.32 -4.03 -15.84
C LEU A 442 -5.66 -2.89 -16.83
N ASP A 443 -4.76 -2.62 -17.79
CA ASP A 443 -4.97 -1.62 -18.84
C ASP A 443 -6.21 -1.95 -19.69
N ALA A 444 -6.41 -3.23 -20.02
CA ALA A 444 -7.60 -3.69 -20.73
C ALA A 444 -8.88 -3.50 -19.92
N GLY A 445 -8.86 -3.72 -18.60
CA GLY A 445 -10.01 -3.44 -17.74
C GLY A 445 -10.44 -1.97 -17.79
N ALA A 446 -9.48 -1.06 -17.97
CA ALA A 446 -9.73 0.36 -18.10
C ALA A 446 -10.25 0.77 -19.49
N THR A 447 -9.76 0.13 -20.56
CA THR A 447 -9.87 0.67 -21.93
C THR A 447 -10.52 -0.26 -22.95
N LYS A 448 -10.63 -1.56 -22.67
CA LYS A 448 -11.06 -2.58 -23.64
C LYS A 448 -12.35 -3.31 -23.20
N PRO A 449 -13.21 -3.69 -24.15
CA PRO A 449 -14.47 -4.36 -23.84
C PRO A 449 -14.30 -5.84 -23.45
N GLU A 450 -13.14 -6.45 -23.72
CA GLU A 450 -12.89 -7.88 -23.53
C GLU A 450 -11.61 -8.15 -22.73
N LEU A 451 -11.62 -9.28 -22.01
CA LEU A 451 -10.47 -9.84 -21.31
C LEU A 451 -9.38 -10.23 -22.33
N PRO A 452 -8.10 -9.88 -22.11
CA PRO A 452 -7.03 -10.31 -23.01
C PRO A 452 -6.83 -11.83 -23.04
N ALA A 453 -6.43 -12.36 -24.19
CA ALA A 453 -6.14 -13.78 -24.37
C ALA A 453 -5.10 -14.32 -23.38
N CYS A 454 -4.07 -13.52 -23.04
CA CYS A 454 -3.04 -13.93 -22.07
C CYS A 454 -3.60 -14.14 -20.64
N ALA A 455 -4.79 -13.58 -20.35
CA ALA A 455 -5.48 -13.69 -19.07
C ALA A 455 -6.64 -14.70 -19.10
N GLY A 456 -6.71 -15.53 -20.15
CA GLY A 456 -7.79 -16.50 -20.35
C GLY A 456 -9.02 -15.95 -21.07
N GLY A 457 -8.90 -14.75 -21.66
CA GLY A 457 -9.91 -14.23 -22.58
C GLY A 457 -9.93 -14.99 -23.92
N PRO A 458 -10.91 -14.69 -24.79
CA PRO A 458 -10.94 -15.29 -26.12
C PRO A 458 -9.62 -15.03 -26.84
N SER A 459 -9.02 -16.10 -27.38
CA SER A 459 -7.82 -15.99 -28.21
C SER A 459 -8.13 -15.04 -29.37
N GLN A 460 -7.34 -13.99 -29.55
CA GLN A 460 -7.29 -13.29 -30.83
C GLN A 460 -6.75 -14.29 -31.85
N GLU A 461 -7.64 -15.00 -32.54
CA GLU A 461 -7.26 -15.76 -33.70
C GLU A 461 -6.78 -14.75 -34.74
N TYR A 462 -5.47 -14.61 -34.88
CA TYR A 462 -4.90 -13.92 -36.03
C TYR A 462 -5.37 -14.63 -37.30
N LEU A 463 -5.56 -13.87 -38.36
CA LEU A 463 -5.83 -14.46 -39.66
C LEU A 463 -4.61 -15.29 -40.08
N ALA A 464 -4.82 -16.54 -40.46
CA ALA A 464 -3.76 -17.46 -40.85
C ALA A 464 -4.13 -18.11 -42.19
N VAL A 465 -3.12 -18.28 -43.04
CA VAL A 465 -3.23 -19.07 -44.26
C VAL A 465 -3.15 -20.55 -43.87
N GLU A 466 -4.21 -21.31 -44.16
CA GLU A 466 -4.27 -22.74 -43.90
C GLU A 466 -3.75 -23.57 -45.07
N GLY A 467 -3.87 -23.06 -46.30
CA GLY A 467 -3.39 -23.75 -47.48
C GLY A 467 -3.63 -22.97 -48.77
N ALA A 468 -3.03 -23.47 -49.85
CA ALA A 468 -3.27 -23.01 -51.21
C ALA A 468 -3.40 -24.23 -52.14
N VAL A 469 -4.36 -24.20 -53.07
CA VAL A 469 -4.59 -25.30 -54.02
C VAL A 469 -4.91 -24.73 -55.40
N ALA A 470 -4.19 -25.22 -56.42
CA ALA A 470 -4.51 -24.94 -57.81
C ALA A 470 -5.57 -25.90 -58.37
N ASP A 471 -6.50 -25.35 -59.15
CA ASP A 471 -7.43 -26.10 -59.97
C ASP A 471 -6.90 -26.30 -61.41
N ASN A 472 -7.64 -27.04 -62.23
CA ASN A 472 -7.25 -27.36 -63.61
C ASN A 472 -7.49 -26.19 -64.60
N GLU A 473 -8.04 -25.06 -64.12
CA GLU A 473 -8.36 -23.88 -64.93
C GLU A 473 -7.31 -22.77 -64.75
N GLY A 474 -6.26 -23.03 -63.96
CA GLY A 474 -5.16 -22.11 -63.69
C GLY A 474 -5.48 -21.12 -62.56
N GLU A 475 -6.50 -21.37 -61.75
CA GLU A 475 -6.84 -20.55 -60.59
C GLU A 475 -6.33 -21.19 -59.30
N VAL A 476 -5.92 -20.36 -58.34
CA VAL A 476 -5.34 -20.81 -57.06
C VAL A 476 -6.23 -20.34 -55.94
N THR A 477 -6.79 -21.27 -55.18
CA THR A 477 -7.60 -20.97 -54.00
C THR A 477 -6.71 -20.97 -52.75
N ILE A 478 -6.65 -19.84 -52.06
CA ILE A 478 -6.03 -19.67 -50.74
C ILE A 478 -7.12 -19.76 -49.68
N THR A 479 -6.97 -20.68 -48.72
CA THR A 479 -7.92 -20.86 -47.62
C THR A 479 -7.35 -20.27 -46.34
N PHE A 480 -8.18 -19.49 -45.64
CA PHE A 480 -7.87 -18.89 -44.34
C PHE A 480 -8.64 -19.58 -43.21
N ASN A 481 -8.10 -19.54 -41.99
CA ASN A 481 -8.74 -20.12 -40.80
C ASN A 481 -10.06 -19.44 -40.41
N GLN A 482 -10.28 -18.21 -40.87
CA GLN A 482 -11.47 -17.42 -40.56
C GLN A 482 -11.84 -16.48 -41.71
N LYS A 483 -13.03 -15.87 -41.60
CA LYS A 483 -13.59 -15.01 -42.65
C LYS A 483 -12.67 -13.81 -42.88
N VAL A 484 -12.39 -13.48 -44.14
CA VAL A 484 -11.55 -12.34 -44.51
C VAL A 484 -12.37 -11.06 -44.72
N ASN A 485 -11.74 -9.90 -44.51
CA ASN A 485 -12.27 -8.63 -44.95
C ASN A 485 -12.13 -8.53 -46.46
N LYS A 486 -13.27 -8.39 -47.16
CA LYS A 486 -13.30 -8.39 -48.62
C LYS A 486 -12.43 -7.29 -49.24
N ALA A 487 -12.42 -6.09 -48.68
CA ALA A 487 -11.68 -4.96 -49.26
C ALA A 487 -10.16 -5.17 -49.21
N THR A 488 -9.65 -5.76 -48.13
CA THR A 488 -8.22 -6.05 -48.01
C THR A 488 -7.82 -7.36 -48.69
N ALA A 489 -8.71 -8.35 -48.77
CA ALA A 489 -8.45 -9.63 -49.42
C ALA A 489 -8.53 -9.59 -50.97
N GLU A 490 -9.27 -8.66 -51.56
CA GLU A 490 -9.35 -8.53 -53.03
C GLU A 490 -8.27 -7.60 -53.61
N ASN A 491 -7.37 -7.08 -52.77
CA ASN A 491 -6.22 -6.30 -53.22
C ASN A 491 -5.08 -7.21 -53.67
N VAL A 492 -4.80 -7.24 -54.97
CA VAL A 492 -3.74 -8.09 -55.55
C VAL A 492 -2.34 -7.80 -55.01
N GLU A 493 -2.05 -6.58 -54.56
CA GLU A 493 -0.74 -6.19 -54.00
C GLU A 493 -0.43 -6.89 -52.67
N HIS A 494 -1.42 -7.54 -52.06
CA HIS A 494 -1.27 -8.30 -50.82
C HIS A 494 -0.76 -9.73 -51.04
N TYR A 495 -0.58 -10.15 -52.29
CA TYR A 495 -0.19 -11.52 -52.66
C TYR A 495 1.09 -11.52 -53.48
N VAL A 496 2.11 -12.23 -53.00
CA VAL A 496 3.39 -12.39 -53.69
C VAL A 496 3.69 -13.87 -53.85
N CYS A 497 3.93 -14.32 -55.08
CA CYS A 497 4.35 -15.68 -55.38
C CYS A 497 5.86 -15.79 -55.59
N ASP A 498 6.42 -16.95 -55.25
CA ASP A 498 7.77 -17.39 -55.60
C ASP A 498 7.70 -18.79 -56.23
N PRO A 499 8.05 -18.99 -57.52
CA PRO A 499 8.54 -18.00 -58.48
C PRO A 499 7.60 -16.82 -58.73
N ARG A 500 8.17 -15.65 -59.07
CA ARG A 500 7.39 -14.41 -59.21
C ARG A 500 6.47 -14.43 -60.42
N VAL A 501 5.16 -14.34 -60.16
CA VAL A 501 4.09 -14.21 -61.16
C VAL A 501 3.25 -12.97 -60.84
N ARG A 502 2.74 -12.28 -61.86
CA ARG A 502 1.83 -11.14 -61.69
C ARG A 502 0.40 -11.64 -61.47
N ILE A 503 -0.15 -11.38 -60.29
CA ILE A 503 -1.56 -11.67 -59.98
C ILE A 503 -2.46 -10.71 -60.75
N GLU A 504 -3.43 -11.25 -61.49
CA GLU A 504 -4.39 -10.49 -62.32
C GLU A 504 -5.63 -10.11 -61.51
N SER A 505 -6.10 -11.01 -60.65
CA SER A 505 -7.22 -10.76 -59.74
C SER A 505 -7.15 -11.60 -58.49
N ALA A 506 -7.67 -11.05 -57.38
CA ALA A 506 -7.95 -11.76 -56.14
C ALA A 506 -9.43 -11.59 -55.83
N THR A 507 -10.19 -12.68 -55.68
CA THR A 507 -11.64 -12.63 -55.43
C THR A 507 -11.98 -13.46 -54.22
N VAL A 508 -12.72 -12.90 -53.25
CA VAL A 508 -13.22 -13.68 -52.12
C VAL A 508 -14.38 -14.55 -52.60
N THR A 509 -14.26 -15.86 -52.41
CA THR A 509 -15.28 -16.84 -52.85
C THR A 509 -15.78 -17.70 -51.68
N GLY A 510 -16.80 -18.51 -51.97
CA GLY A 510 -17.43 -19.40 -50.99
C GLY A 510 -18.44 -18.71 -50.05
N ARG A 511 -19.43 -19.47 -49.57
CA ARG A 511 -20.49 -18.94 -48.67
C ARG A 511 -19.97 -18.53 -47.29
N LYS A 512 -18.80 -19.04 -46.88
CA LYS A 512 -18.16 -18.73 -45.60
C LYS A 512 -17.22 -17.52 -45.66
N GLY A 513 -16.79 -17.09 -46.87
CA GLY A 513 -15.89 -15.95 -47.06
C GLY A 513 -14.48 -16.18 -46.49
N VAL A 514 -14.01 -17.41 -46.50
CA VAL A 514 -12.68 -17.83 -46.00
C VAL A 514 -11.70 -18.14 -47.12
N ASP A 515 -12.17 -18.15 -48.37
CA ASP A 515 -11.37 -18.52 -49.54
C ASP A 515 -11.13 -17.29 -50.42
N VAL A 516 -9.91 -17.15 -50.91
CA VAL A 516 -9.54 -16.14 -51.92
C VAL A 516 -8.98 -16.86 -53.14
N VAL A 517 -9.62 -16.63 -54.28
CA VAL A 517 -9.19 -17.18 -55.56
C VAL A 517 -8.29 -16.17 -56.27
N LEU A 518 -7.05 -16.57 -56.51
CA LEU A 518 -6.08 -15.83 -57.30
C LEU A 518 -6.09 -16.33 -58.74
N LYS A 519 -6.08 -15.39 -59.68
CA LYS A 519 -5.92 -15.66 -61.10
C LYS A 519 -4.61 -15.07 -61.60
N ALA A 520 -3.80 -15.88 -62.25
CA ALA A 520 -2.57 -15.45 -62.90
C ALA A 520 -2.12 -16.47 -63.95
N ASN A 521 -1.13 -16.11 -64.77
CA ASN A 521 -0.51 -17.02 -65.73
C ASN A 521 0.54 -17.90 -65.04
N PHE A 522 0.11 -18.88 -64.24
CA PHE A 522 0.99 -19.85 -63.61
C PHE A 522 1.48 -20.90 -64.63
N GLU A 523 2.76 -21.26 -64.56
CA GLU A 523 3.33 -22.34 -65.38
C GLU A 523 2.90 -23.71 -64.84
N SER A 524 2.08 -24.44 -65.61
CA SER A 524 1.58 -25.78 -65.25
C SER A 524 2.72 -26.74 -64.89
N GLY A 525 2.54 -27.48 -63.79
CA GLY A 525 3.52 -28.41 -63.24
C GLY A 525 4.62 -27.78 -62.39
N SER A 526 4.63 -26.45 -62.20
CA SER A 526 5.60 -25.76 -61.35
C SER A 526 5.08 -25.56 -59.92
N ASP A 527 5.98 -25.66 -58.95
CA ASP A 527 5.70 -25.39 -57.54
C ASP A 527 5.85 -23.90 -57.23
N TYR A 528 4.91 -23.36 -56.45
CA TYR A 528 4.86 -21.97 -56.02
C TYR A 528 4.66 -21.89 -54.51
N ARG A 529 5.25 -20.87 -53.89
CA ARG A 529 4.91 -20.39 -52.56
C ARG A 529 4.19 -19.05 -52.70
N VAL A 530 2.97 -18.94 -52.18
CA VAL A 530 2.29 -17.65 -52.04
C VAL A 530 2.46 -17.11 -50.63
N THR A 531 2.85 -15.85 -50.52
CA THR A 531 2.93 -15.08 -49.27
C THR A 531 1.87 -13.99 -49.28
N VAL A 532 1.09 -13.93 -48.20
CA VAL A 532 0.00 -12.99 -47.98
C VAL A 532 0.44 -11.92 -46.98
N SER A 533 0.21 -10.66 -47.31
CA SER A 533 0.53 -9.52 -46.43
C SER A 533 -0.63 -8.52 -46.39
N ASN A 534 -0.86 -7.86 -45.25
CA ASN A 534 -1.88 -6.81 -45.10
C ASN A 534 -3.34 -7.22 -45.38
N VAL A 535 -3.63 -8.52 -45.46
CA VAL A 535 -5.01 -9.03 -45.41
C VAL A 535 -5.48 -9.06 -43.97
N LEU A 536 -6.72 -8.61 -43.76
CA LEU A 536 -7.37 -8.59 -42.45
C LEU A 536 -8.50 -9.61 -42.42
N SER A 537 -8.80 -10.14 -41.24
CA SER A 537 -10.06 -10.85 -41.01
C SER A 537 -11.27 -9.90 -41.16
N ALA A 538 -12.48 -10.46 -41.22
CA ALA A 538 -13.71 -9.67 -41.19
C ALA A 538 -13.87 -8.81 -39.93
N ASN A 539 -13.21 -9.18 -38.82
CA ASN A 539 -13.21 -8.46 -37.55
C ASN A 539 -12.01 -7.50 -37.40
N GLY A 540 -11.11 -7.46 -38.40
CA GLY A 540 -9.98 -6.53 -38.44
C GLY A 540 -8.66 -7.08 -37.87
N GLU A 541 -8.58 -8.38 -37.57
CA GLU A 541 -7.32 -8.99 -37.12
C GLU A 541 -6.32 -9.12 -38.29
N PRO A 542 -5.03 -8.80 -38.09
CA PRO A 542 -4.02 -8.92 -39.13
C PRO A 542 -3.61 -10.37 -39.39
N THR A 543 -2.99 -10.60 -40.56
CA THR A 543 -2.40 -11.90 -40.91
C THR A 543 -1.19 -12.20 -40.00
N ASN A 544 -1.15 -13.41 -39.42
CA ASN A 544 -0.02 -13.88 -38.62
C ASN A 544 1.23 -14.06 -39.52
N PRO A 545 2.35 -13.35 -39.26
CA PRO A 545 3.55 -13.46 -40.08
C PRO A 545 4.11 -14.89 -40.19
N ASN A 546 3.98 -15.71 -39.13
CA ASN A 546 4.47 -17.08 -39.09
C ASN A 546 3.52 -18.09 -39.78
N LYS A 547 2.32 -17.65 -40.17
CA LYS A 547 1.33 -18.44 -40.92
C LYS A 547 0.76 -17.62 -42.09
N SER A 548 1.63 -16.91 -42.78
CA SER A 548 1.29 -15.98 -43.87
C SER A 548 1.51 -16.57 -45.25
N SER A 549 1.98 -17.81 -45.37
CA SER A 549 2.31 -18.43 -46.66
C SER A 549 1.86 -19.87 -46.78
N ALA A 550 1.56 -20.29 -48.01
CA ALA A 550 1.30 -21.68 -48.37
C ALA A 550 1.97 -22.04 -49.69
N GLU A 551 2.27 -23.33 -49.87
CA GLU A 551 2.81 -23.89 -51.11
C GLU A 551 1.71 -24.58 -51.91
N PHE A 552 1.81 -24.53 -53.24
CA PHE A 552 0.93 -25.24 -54.17
C PHE A 552 1.67 -25.58 -55.47
N THR A 553 1.22 -26.61 -56.16
CA THR A 553 1.68 -26.96 -57.51
C THR A 553 0.64 -26.50 -58.53
N ALA A 554 1.02 -25.65 -59.47
CA ALA A 554 0.14 -25.21 -60.56
C ALA A 554 -0.22 -26.40 -61.46
N LYS A 555 -1.47 -26.46 -61.95
CA LYS A 555 -1.95 -27.57 -62.79
C LYS A 555 -2.10 -27.17 -64.24
#